data_AF-A0A8T3NXX4-F1
#
_entry.id   AF-A0A8T3NXX4-F1
#
_cell.length_a   1.000
_cell.length_b   1.000
_cell.length_c   1.000
_cell.angle_alpha   90.00
_cell.angle_beta   90.00
_cell.angle_gamma   90.00
#
_symmetry.space_group_name_H-M   'P 1'
#
loop_
_entity.id
_entity.type
_entity.pdbx_description
1 polymer ?
#
loop_
_entity_poly.entity_id
_entity_poly.type
_entity_poly.pdbx_seq_one_letter_code
_entity_poly.pdbx_strand_id
1 'polypeptide(L)'
;MSTDPWTTFLQLLESLIVPDWNDLIVLLPLLLVLGVVGPILSLVALMRVRYLVGRRRGRVRSMAAEPVSAPVGADGRPMFPPNVPFCEEHAVIYPPGARSCELDGGELIVRCPVDDAPRPASQQLCRACGTKYVLGAATTAMTIRRSGSPPEGGAAVA
;
A
#
# COMPACT_ATOMS: atom_id res chain seq x y z
N MET A 1 -62.12 52.99 -10.58
CA MET A 1 -60.74 53.48 -10.57
C MET A 1 -59.87 52.40 -11.17
N SER A 2 -59.52 52.54 -12.45
CA SER A 2 -58.55 51.67 -13.12
C SER A 2 -57.18 52.04 -12.60
N THR A 3 -56.47 51.10 -11.98
CA THR A 3 -55.04 51.26 -11.70
C THR A 3 -54.32 51.38 -13.03
N ASP A 4 -53.62 52.49 -13.25
CA ASP A 4 -52.86 52.71 -14.48
C ASP A 4 -51.79 51.60 -14.60
N PRO A 5 -51.62 50.98 -15.78
CA PRO A 5 -50.70 49.86 -15.98
C PRO A 5 -49.25 50.22 -15.62
N TRP A 6 -48.93 51.50 -15.71
CA TRP A 6 -47.65 52.06 -15.29
C TRP A 6 -47.41 51.93 -13.78
N THR A 7 -48.44 52.12 -12.97
CA THR A 7 -48.33 51.98 -11.50
C THR A 7 -48.14 50.51 -11.09
N THR A 8 -48.81 49.58 -11.77
CA THR A 8 -48.61 48.14 -11.57
C THR A 8 -47.19 47.70 -11.93
N PHE A 9 -46.64 48.22 -13.03
CA PHE A 9 -45.25 47.94 -13.43
C PHE A 9 -44.24 48.45 -12.42
N LEU A 10 -44.42 49.68 -11.91
CA LEU A 10 -43.55 50.25 -10.89
C LEU A 10 -43.61 49.46 -9.57
N GLN A 11 -44.77 48.97 -9.15
CA GLN A 11 -44.89 48.13 -7.95
C GLN A 11 -44.21 46.77 -8.10
N LEU A 12 -44.30 46.16 -9.27
CA LEU A 12 -43.55 44.93 -9.60
C LEU A 12 -42.05 45.18 -9.57
N LEU A 13 -41.60 46.30 -10.13
CA LEU A 13 -40.21 46.68 -10.17
C LEU A 13 -39.67 47.00 -8.77
N GLU A 14 -40.46 47.67 -7.93
CA GLU A 14 -40.13 47.96 -6.53
C GLU A 14 -39.99 46.68 -5.71
N SER A 15 -40.92 45.72 -5.84
CA SER A 15 -40.83 44.42 -5.18
C SER A 15 -39.62 43.59 -5.65
N LEU A 16 -39.17 43.78 -6.90
CA LEU A 16 -38.06 43.03 -7.48
C LEU A 16 -36.69 43.67 -7.18
N ILE A 17 -36.62 45.00 -7.14
CA ILE A 17 -35.40 45.78 -6.88
C ILE A 17 -35.16 45.97 -5.38
N VAL A 18 -36.23 46.11 -4.60
CA VAL A 18 -36.20 46.24 -3.14
C VAL A 18 -37.04 45.12 -2.52
N PRO A 19 -36.63 43.84 -2.68
CA PRO A 19 -37.24 42.78 -1.89
C PRO A 19 -36.95 43.02 -0.40
N ASP A 20 -37.76 42.44 0.49
CA ASP A 20 -37.51 42.45 1.93
C ASP A 20 -36.17 41.74 2.26
N TRP A 21 -35.08 42.49 2.17
CA TRP A 21 -33.72 42.02 2.41
C TRP A 21 -33.55 41.47 3.83
N ASN A 22 -34.39 41.90 4.76
CA ASN A 22 -34.37 41.45 6.14
C ASN A 22 -34.61 39.93 6.25
N ASP A 23 -35.60 39.39 5.54
CA ASP A 23 -35.89 37.95 5.59
C ASP A 23 -34.77 37.13 4.96
N LEU A 24 -34.16 37.64 3.88
CA LEU A 24 -32.99 37.02 3.26
C LEU A 24 -31.80 37.03 4.21
N ILE A 25 -31.53 38.14 4.89
CA ILE A 25 -30.42 38.26 5.85
C ILE A 25 -30.61 37.30 7.02
N VAL A 26 -31.83 37.14 7.52
CA VAL A 26 -32.17 36.18 8.59
C VAL A 26 -31.94 34.73 8.14
N LEU A 27 -32.24 34.42 6.87
CA LEU A 27 -32.06 33.07 6.29
C LEU A 27 -30.65 32.81 5.73
N LEU A 28 -29.84 33.86 5.55
CA LEU A 28 -28.50 33.78 4.98
C LEU A 28 -27.57 32.80 5.70
N PRO A 29 -27.56 32.69 7.04
CA PRO A 29 -26.75 31.70 7.75
C PRO A 29 -27.11 30.26 7.36
N LEU A 30 -28.41 29.97 7.24
CA LEU A 30 -28.90 28.65 6.85
C LEU A 30 -28.50 28.32 5.41
N LEU A 31 -28.68 29.28 4.49
CA LEU A 31 -28.29 29.12 3.08
C LEU A 31 -26.78 28.92 2.92
N LEU A 32 -25.96 29.62 3.72
CA LEU A 32 -24.51 29.48 3.70
C LEU A 32 -24.09 28.11 4.24
N VAL A 33 -24.71 27.64 5.32
CA VAL A 33 -24.42 26.29 5.86
C VAL A 33 -24.80 25.20 4.86
N LEU A 34 -25.99 25.26 4.27
CA LEU A 34 -26.45 24.26 3.30
C LEU A 34 -25.72 24.33 1.97
N GLY A 35 -25.48 25.54 1.45
CA GLY A 35 -24.92 25.76 0.12
C GLY A 35 -23.39 25.71 0.08
N VAL A 36 -22.71 26.06 1.17
CA VAL A 36 -21.24 26.21 1.18
C VAL A 36 -20.61 25.28 2.20
N VAL A 37 -20.99 25.38 3.48
CA VAL A 37 -20.32 24.62 4.55
C VAL A 37 -20.55 23.12 4.41
N GLY A 38 -21.79 22.70 4.12
CA GLY A 38 -22.16 21.30 3.94
C GLY A 38 -21.34 20.60 2.84
N PRO A 39 -21.30 21.15 1.61
CA PRO A 39 -20.48 20.63 0.54
C PRO A 39 -18.99 20.57 0.89
N ILE A 40 -18.44 21.61 1.52
CA ILE A 40 -17.03 21.64 1.95
C ILE A 40 -16.74 20.49 2.92
N LEU A 41 -17.57 20.32 3.96
CA LEU A 41 -17.40 19.26 4.95
C LEU A 41 -17.54 17.87 4.31
N SER A 42 -18.48 17.71 3.38
CA SER A 42 -18.66 16.46 2.63
C SER A 42 -17.40 16.10 1.81
N LEU A 43 -16.82 17.07 1.09
CA LEU A 43 -15.58 16.86 0.33
C LEU A 43 -14.40 16.51 1.23
N VAL A 44 -14.26 17.18 2.38
CA VAL A 44 -13.20 16.89 3.36
C VAL A 44 -13.36 15.48 3.93
N ALA A 45 -14.58 15.07 4.28
CA ALA A 45 -14.86 13.72 4.76
C ALA A 45 -14.51 12.67 3.68
N LEU A 46 -14.91 12.90 2.44
CA LEU A 46 -14.65 12.01 1.32
C LEU A 46 -13.15 11.89 1.01
N MET A 47 -12.41 13.00 1.06
CA MET A 47 -10.95 13.01 0.96
C MET A 47 -10.30 12.18 2.08
N ARG A 48 -10.75 12.37 3.34
CA ARG A 48 -10.25 11.61 4.50
C ARG A 48 -10.50 10.12 4.34
N VAL A 49 -11.70 9.73 3.93
CA VAL A 49 -12.04 8.32 3.67
C VAL A 49 -11.14 7.74 2.58
N ARG A 50 -10.98 8.42 1.45
CA ARG A 50 -10.08 7.97 0.38
C ARG A 50 -8.64 7.83 0.83
N TYR A 51 -8.13 8.79 1.60
CA TYR A 51 -6.78 8.75 2.15
C TYR A 51 -6.60 7.54 3.10
N LEU A 52 -7.55 7.31 4.00
CA LEU A 52 -7.50 6.19 4.95
C LEU A 52 -7.60 4.83 4.25
N VAL A 53 -8.49 4.70 3.25
CA VAL A 53 -8.62 3.48 2.45
C VAL A 53 -7.34 3.22 1.65
N GLY A 54 -6.75 4.25 1.04
CA GLY A 54 -5.48 4.13 0.31
C GLY A 54 -4.31 3.69 1.20
N ARG A 55 -4.27 4.15 2.46
CA ARG A 55 -3.21 3.83 3.42
C ARG A 55 -3.27 2.38 3.94
N ARG A 56 -4.42 1.70 3.84
CA ARG A 56 -4.58 0.28 4.26
C ARG A 56 -3.98 -0.74 3.29
N ARG A 57 -3.44 -0.33 2.13
CA ARG A 57 -2.61 -1.23 1.30
C ARG A 57 -1.27 -1.45 2.00
N GLY A 58 -1.31 -2.38 2.96
CA GLY A 58 -0.20 -2.75 3.82
C GLY A 58 1.04 -3.07 2.99
N ARG A 59 2.12 -2.33 3.26
CA ARG A 59 3.45 -2.83 2.95
C ARG A 59 3.63 -4.10 3.75
N VAL A 60 3.61 -5.24 3.08
CA VAL A 60 4.08 -6.50 3.66
C VAL A 60 5.55 -6.26 3.96
N ARG A 61 5.84 -5.97 5.23
CA ARG A 61 7.20 -5.93 5.73
C ARG A 61 7.58 -7.40 5.84
N SER A 62 8.19 -7.94 4.78
CA SER A 62 8.80 -9.26 4.83
C SER A 62 9.78 -9.22 6.01
N MET A 63 9.43 -9.86 7.12
CA MET A 63 10.40 -10.09 8.19
C MET A 63 11.56 -10.81 7.51
N ALA A 64 12.76 -10.24 7.64
CA ALA A 64 13.98 -10.89 7.16
C ALA A 64 13.99 -12.29 7.78
N ALA A 65 13.94 -13.31 6.93
CA ALA A 65 14.04 -14.69 7.40
C ALA A 65 15.40 -14.85 8.10
N GLU A 66 15.39 -15.42 9.30
CA GLU A 66 16.63 -15.68 10.05
C GLU A 66 17.49 -16.70 9.26
N PRO A 67 18.84 -16.64 9.35
CA PRO A 67 19.70 -17.62 8.71
C PRO A 67 19.36 -19.03 9.21
N VAL A 68 19.17 -19.98 8.28
CA VAL A 68 18.77 -21.36 8.60
C VAL A 68 19.90 -22.30 8.21
N SER A 69 20.23 -23.26 9.07
CA SER A 69 21.16 -24.34 8.74
C SER A 69 20.70 -25.10 7.49
N ALA A 70 21.60 -25.35 6.55
CA ALA A 70 21.29 -26.07 5.32
C ALA A 70 20.78 -27.49 5.63
N PRO A 71 19.71 -27.95 4.95
CA PRO A 71 19.23 -29.32 5.11
C PRO A 71 20.31 -30.29 4.63
N VAL A 72 20.48 -31.40 5.34
CA VAL A 72 21.43 -32.45 4.97
C VAL A 72 20.75 -33.42 4.00
N GLY A 73 21.37 -33.67 2.85
CA GLY A 73 20.92 -34.63 1.84
C GLY A 73 21.10 -36.08 2.28
N ALA A 74 20.56 -37.00 1.48
CA ALA A 74 20.67 -38.45 1.72
C ALA A 74 22.11 -38.98 1.67
N ASP A 75 23.02 -38.21 1.09
CA ASP A 75 24.45 -38.43 0.98
C ASP A 75 25.25 -37.87 2.17
N GLY A 76 24.58 -37.30 3.17
CA GLY A 76 25.21 -36.73 4.37
C GLY A 76 25.88 -35.37 4.13
N ARG A 77 25.65 -34.74 2.97
CA ARG A 77 26.20 -33.41 2.62
C ARG A 77 25.14 -32.32 2.73
N PRO A 78 25.50 -31.08 3.07
CA PRO A 78 24.55 -29.97 3.06
C PRO A 78 24.07 -29.70 1.64
N MET A 79 22.74 -29.60 1.48
CA MET A 79 22.08 -29.36 0.21
C MET A 79 21.65 -27.89 0.13
N PHE A 80 22.18 -27.17 -0.85
CA PHE A 80 21.88 -25.76 -1.05
C PHE A 80 20.94 -25.55 -2.24
N PRO A 81 19.77 -24.91 -2.02
CA PRO A 81 18.80 -24.66 -3.09
C PRO A 81 19.30 -23.57 -4.05
N PRO A 82 18.87 -23.60 -5.33
CA PRO A 82 19.23 -22.57 -6.30
C PRO A 82 18.60 -21.21 -5.95
N ASN A 83 19.29 -20.14 -6.36
CA ASN A 83 18.87 -18.74 -6.20
C ASN A 83 18.64 -18.27 -4.73
N VAL A 84 19.29 -18.94 -3.78
CA VAL A 84 19.35 -18.54 -2.36
C VAL A 84 20.83 -18.41 -1.97
N PRO A 85 21.23 -17.34 -1.25
CA PRO A 85 22.60 -17.20 -0.79
C PRO A 85 22.91 -18.16 0.36
N PHE A 86 24.09 -18.78 0.35
CA PHE A 86 24.56 -19.71 1.37
C PHE A 86 26.06 -19.56 1.63
N CYS A 87 26.49 -20.02 2.79
CA CYS A 87 27.89 -20.19 3.17
C CYS A 87 28.20 -21.70 3.16
N GLU A 88 29.15 -22.13 2.33
CA GLU A 88 29.58 -23.53 2.25
C GLU A 88 30.30 -23.98 3.52
N GLU A 89 31.18 -23.12 4.07
CA GLU A 89 32.02 -23.45 5.23
C GLU A 89 31.19 -23.71 6.48
N HIS A 90 30.19 -22.86 6.74
CA HIS A 90 29.33 -22.95 7.91
C HIS A 90 28.05 -23.75 7.66
N ALA A 91 27.81 -24.21 6.41
CA ALA A 91 26.59 -24.90 6.00
C ALA A 91 25.30 -24.15 6.37
N VAL A 92 25.26 -22.83 6.14
CA VAL A 92 24.11 -21.96 6.48
C VAL A 92 23.53 -21.34 5.22
N ILE A 93 22.19 -21.32 5.14
CA ILE A 93 21.40 -20.64 4.12
C ILE A 93 20.93 -19.29 4.68
N TYR A 94 21.17 -18.23 3.94
CA TYR A 94 20.88 -16.85 4.35
C TYR A 94 19.62 -16.30 3.67
N PRO A 95 18.99 -15.27 4.27
CA PRO A 95 17.86 -14.59 3.68
C PRO A 95 18.17 -13.94 2.32
N PRO A 96 17.11 -13.68 1.53
CA PRO A 96 17.23 -12.97 0.27
C PRO A 96 17.82 -11.58 0.45
N GLY A 97 18.90 -11.29 -0.26
CA GLY A 97 19.60 -10.00 -0.22
C GLY A 97 20.83 -9.96 0.70
N ALA A 98 21.08 -11.01 1.49
CA ALA A 98 22.35 -11.17 2.19
C ALA A 98 23.49 -11.35 1.19
N ARG A 99 24.64 -10.71 1.46
CA ARG A 99 25.83 -10.72 0.59
C ARG A 99 27.07 -11.24 1.29
N SER A 100 27.12 -11.12 2.61
CA SER A 100 28.21 -11.56 3.46
C SER A 100 27.67 -12.49 4.54
N CYS A 101 28.48 -13.46 4.91
CA CYS A 101 28.20 -14.34 6.03
C CYS A 101 28.42 -13.59 7.35
N GLU A 102 27.55 -13.83 8.34
CA GLU A 102 27.58 -13.14 9.63
C GLU A 102 28.62 -13.75 10.59
N LEU A 103 29.09 -14.97 10.31
CA LEU A 103 30.02 -15.72 11.17
C LEU A 103 31.49 -15.40 10.86
N ASP A 104 31.85 -15.33 9.59
CA ASP A 104 33.23 -15.16 9.09
C ASP A 104 33.43 -13.86 8.29
N GLY A 105 32.36 -13.16 7.92
CA GLY A 105 32.41 -11.99 7.04
C GLY A 105 32.72 -12.30 5.57
N GLY A 106 32.76 -13.58 5.18
CA GLY A 106 33.06 -14.02 3.81
C GLY A 106 31.94 -13.69 2.83
N GLU A 107 32.26 -13.62 1.54
CA GLU A 107 31.26 -13.40 0.49
C GLU A 107 30.38 -14.65 0.32
N LEU A 108 29.05 -14.47 0.40
CA LEU A 108 28.10 -15.58 0.25
C LEU A 108 28.07 -16.07 -1.20
N ILE A 109 27.76 -17.34 -1.37
CA ILE A 109 27.64 -17.99 -2.68
C ILE A 109 26.17 -18.20 -3.00
N VAL A 110 25.81 -18.08 -4.27
CA VAL A 110 24.48 -18.39 -4.82
C VAL A 110 24.64 -19.27 -6.05
N ARG A 111 23.74 -20.23 -6.22
CA ARG A 111 23.69 -21.06 -7.42
C ARG A 111 22.70 -20.46 -8.41
N CYS A 112 23.10 -20.32 -9.67
CA CYS A 112 22.22 -19.77 -10.69
C CYS A 112 21.02 -20.71 -10.93
N PRO A 113 19.78 -20.20 -11.03
CA PRO A 113 18.60 -21.05 -11.20
C PRO A 113 18.51 -21.79 -12.55
N VAL A 114 19.36 -21.46 -13.53
CA VAL A 114 19.31 -22.03 -14.88
C VAL A 114 20.42 -23.04 -15.11
N ASP A 115 21.67 -22.67 -14.82
CA ASP A 115 22.85 -23.51 -15.06
C ASP A 115 23.49 -24.05 -13.77
N ASP A 116 22.91 -23.75 -12.61
CA ASP A 116 23.28 -24.26 -11.29
C ASP A 116 24.73 -23.96 -10.85
N ALA A 117 25.41 -23.09 -11.61
CA ALA A 117 26.79 -22.71 -11.38
C ALA A 117 26.89 -21.83 -10.13
N PRO A 118 27.87 -22.10 -9.23
CA PRO A 118 28.10 -21.27 -8.05
C PRO A 118 28.71 -19.93 -8.44
N ARG A 119 28.21 -18.87 -7.83
CA ARG A 119 28.60 -17.47 -8.07
C ARG A 119 28.54 -16.69 -6.76
N PRO A 120 29.29 -15.59 -6.62
CA PRO A 120 29.15 -14.71 -5.47
C PRO A 120 27.79 -14.02 -5.46
N ALA A 121 27.18 -13.92 -4.28
CA ALA A 121 25.88 -13.28 -4.06
C ALA A 121 25.89 -11.77 -4.37
N SER A 122 27.05 -11.12 -4.45
CA SER A 122 27.13 -9.74 -4.94
C SER A 122 26.76 -9.59 -6.43
N GLN A 123 26.82 -10.69 -7.21
CA GLN A 123 26.59 -10.68 -8.65
C GLN A 123 25.18 -11.16 -8.99
N GLN A 124 24.46 -10.37 -9.79
CA GLN A 124 23.08 -10.68 -10.24
C GLN A 124 23.00 -11.16 -11.68
N LEU A 125 24.14 -11.40 -12.33
CA LEU A 125 24.23 -11.82 -13.73
C LEU A 125 25.11 -13.07 -13.81
N CYS A 126 24.54 -14.17 -14.31
CA CYS A 126 25.36 -15.32 -14.65
C CYS A 126 26.14 -15.03 -15.93
N ARG A 127 27.47 -15.00 -15.85
CA ARG A 127 28.33 -14.84 -17.03
C ARG A 127 28.43 -16.09 -17.91
N ALA A 128 27.97 -17.25 -17.42
CA ALA A 128 27.98 -18.49 -18.18
C ALA A 128 26.71 -18.63 -19.04
N CYS A 129 25.52 -18.56 -18.44
CA CYS A 129 24.25 -18.66 -19.19
C CYS A 129 23.60 -17.32 -19.58
N GLY A 130 24.13 -16.17 -19.14
CA GLY A 130 23.59 -14.84 -19.42
C GLY A 130 22.32 -14.47 -18.62
N THR A 131 21.83 -15.34 -17.75
CA THR A 131 20.61 -15.07 -16.96
C THR A 131 20.88 -14.02 -15.88
N LYS A 132 20.07 -12.96 -15.88
CA LYS A 132 20.00 -12.02 -14.76
C LYS A 132 19.02 -12.55 -13.72
N TYR A 133 19.47 -12.78 -12.50
CA TYR A 133 18.65 -13.26 -11.39
C TYR A 133 18.70 -12.29 -10.22
N VAL A 134 17.54 -12.07 -9.60
CA VAL A 134 17.43 -11.26 -8.40
C VAL A 134 17.44 -12.21 -7.21
N LEU A 135 18.43 -12.05 -6.33
CA LEU A 135 18.51 -12.82 -5.09
C LEU A 135 17.19 -12.74 -4.34
N GLY A 136 16.62 -13.88 -3.99
CA GLY A 136 15.35 -13.93 -3.28
C GLY A 136 14.08 -13.85 -4.12
N ALA A 137 14.22 -13.78 -5.44
CA ALA A 137 13.10 -14.00 -6.35
C ALA A 137 12.74 -15.49 -6.49
N ALA A 138 13.48 -16.39 -5.82
CA ALA A 138 13.20 -17.82 -5.79
C ALA A 138 11.84 -18.08 -5.11
N THR A 139 10.84 -18.39 -5.93
CA THR A 139 9.95 -19.58 -5.95
C THR A 139 9.67 -20.41 -4.69
N THR A 140 10.28 -20.14 -3.54
CA THR A 140 9.74 -20.54 -2.24
C THR A 140 8.38 -19.87 -2.11
N ALA A 141 7.32 -20.66 -2.26
CA ALA A 141 5.98 -20.28 -1.86
C ALA A 141 6.09 -19.70 -0.44
N MET A 142 6.10 -18.36 -0.37
CA MET A 142 6.10 -17.62 0.88
C MET A 142 4.88 -18.14 1.63
N THR A 143 5.10 -18.98 2.64
CA THR A 143 3.98 -19.51 3.41
C THR A 143 3.54 -18.34 4.26
N ILE A 144 2.55 -17.59 3.75
CA ILE A 144 1.90 -16.51 4.47
C ILE A 144 1.20 -17.17 5.65
N ARG A 145 1.89 -17.28 6.79
CA ARG A 145 1.23 -17.59 8.05
C ARG A 145 0.45 -16.34 8.41
N ARG A 146 -0.86 -16.33 8.12
CA ARG A 146 -1.78 -15.30 8.61
C ARG A 146 -1.74 -15.37 10.14
N SER A 147 -0.91 -14.57 10.79
CA SER A 147 -1.07 -14.30 12.22
C SER A 147 -2.24 -13.32 12.36
N GLY A 148 -3.35 -13.85 12.90
CA GLY A 148 -4.55 -13.08 13.21
C GLY A 148 -5.66 -13.28 12.20
N SER A 149 -6.60 -14.18 12.50
CA SER A 149 -7.98 -13.97 12.09
C SER A 149 -8.47 -12.63 12.67
N PRO A 150 -9.21 -11.81 11.90
CA PRO A 150 -9.98 -10.72 12.50
C PRO A 150 -10.94 -11.30 13.54
N PRO A 151 -11.17 -10.63 14.69
CA PRO A 151 -12.13 -11.11 15.66
C PRO A 151 -13.51 -11.26 15.01
N GLU A 152 -14.16 -12.38 15.29
CA GLU A 152 -15.56 -12.62 14.95
C GLU A 152 -16.43 -11.68 15.78
N GLY A 153 -16.97 -10.64 15.16
CA GLY A 153 -17.95 -9.78 15.82
C GLY A 153 -18.08 -8.41 15.21
N GLY A 154 -19.28 -8.10 14.72
CA GLY A 154 -19.72 -6.71 14.59
C GLY A 154 -20.31 -6.27 13.26
N ALA A 155 -20.88 -7.17 12.46
CA ALA A 155 -21.70 -6.76 11.31
C ALA A 155 -22.94 -7.65 11.16
N ALA A 156 -23.91 -7.45 12.07
CA ALA A 156 -25.36 -7.57 11.83
C ALA A 156 -26.12 -7.60 13.16
N VAL A 157 -26.43 -6.43 13.74
CA VAL A 157 -27.65 -6.24 14.56
C VAL A 157 -28.06 -4.77 14.48
N ALA A 158 -29.35 -4.56 14.18
CA ALA A 158 -30.16 -3.33 14.18
C ALA A 158 -30.04 -2.40 12.96
#